data_AF-A0A522V8F8-F1
#
_entry.id   AF-A0A522V8F8-F1
#
_cell.length_a   1.000
_cell.length_b   1.000
_cell.length_c   1.000
_cell.angle_alpha   90.00
_cell.angle_beta   90.00
_cell.angle_gamma   90.00
#
_symmetry.space_group_name_H-M   'P 1'
#
loop_
_entity.id
_entity.type
_entity.pdbx_description
1 polymer ?
#
loop_
_entity_poly.entity_id
_entity_poly.type
_entity_poly.pdbx_seq_one_letter_code
_entity_poly.pdbx_strand_id
1 'polypeptide(L)' 'MNQAVFESRLLADGHLYCPSEFSQKANAFFKVIVTFEDAGMEISEQDIELAAINDNSTDFLSQEELDYYLGLDEP' A
#
# COMPACT_ATOMS: atom_id res chain seq x y z
N MET A 1 15.27 -17.30 11.60
CA MET A 1 14.29 -16.65 10.69
C MET A 1 15.09 -15.98 9.59
N ASN A 2 15.00 -16.48 8.36
CA ASN A 2 15.72 -15.90 7.22
C ASN A 2 14.91 -14.72 6.71
N GLN A 3 15.35 -13.50 7.03
CA GLN A 3 14.75 -12.27 6.52
C GLN A 3 15.44 -11.90 5.21
N ALA A 4 14.65 -11.66 4.17
CA ALA A 4 15.13 -11.09 2.92
C ALA A 4 14.65 -9.64 2.85
N VAL A 5 15.55 -8.72 2.50
CA VAL A 5 15.26 -7.29 2.34
C VAL A 5 15.56 -6.92 0.91
N PHE A 6 14.61 -6.26 0.25
CA PHE A 6 14.77 -5.75 -1.09
C PHE A 6 14.08 -4.39 -1.21
N GLU A 7 14.58 -3.55 -2.11
CA GLU A 7 13.93 -2.30 -2.46
C GLU A 7 12.75 -2.58 -3.38
N SER A 8 11.60 -2.04 -3.02
CA SER A 8 10.40 -2.07 -3.85
C SER A 8 10.15 -0.68 -4.40
N ARG A 9 9.48 -0.62 -5.56
CA ARG A 9 9.05 0.61 -6.21
C ARG A 9 7.57 0.56 -6.49
N LEU A 10 6.93 1.72 -6.49
CA LEU A 10 5.56 1.86 -6.96
C LEU A 10 5.53 1.65 -8.48
N LEU A 11 4.69 0.74 -8.92
CA LEU A 11 4.41 0.47 -10.32
C LEU A 11 3.36 1.47 -10.84
N ALA A 12 3.21 1.55 -12.17
CA ALA A 12 2.30 2.49 -12.81
C ALA A 12 0.82 2.22 -12.47
N ASP A 13 0.50 0.97 -12.10
CA ASP A 13 -0.81 0.49 -11.68
C ASP A 13 -1.07 0.71 -10.17
N GLY A 14 -0.14 1.33 -9.45
CA GLY A 14 -0.24 1.59 -8.01
C GLY A 14 0.16 0.42 -7.12
N HIS A 15 0.60 -0.72 -7.67
CA HIS A 15 1.10 -1.83 -6.87
C HIS A 15 2.57 -1.67 -6.49
N LEU A 16 2.99 -2.32 -5.40
CA LEU A 16 4.41 -2.43 -5.05
C LEU A 16 5.06 -3.59 -5.81
N TYR A 17 6.18 -3.32 -6.46
CA TYR A 17 6.97 -4.35 -7.13
C TYR A 17 7.41 -5.44 -6.15
N CYS A 18 7.14 -6.70 -6.48
CA CYS A 18 7.61 -7.88 -5.74
C CYS A 18 8.52 -8.74 -6.64
N PRO A 19 9.76 -9.05 -6.21
CA PRO A 19 10.64 -9.95 -6.96
C PRO A 19 10.00 -11.33 -7.18
N SER A 20 10.23 -11.90 -8.36
CA SER A 20 9.66 -13.19 -8.77
C SER A 20 10.06 -14.36 -7.86
N GLU A 21 11.16 -14.23 -7.12
CA GLU A 21 11.63 -15.20 -6.13
C GLU A 21 10.68 -15.34 -4.92
N PHE A 22 9.87 -14.31 -4.67
CA PHE A 22 8.91 -14.27 -3.58
C PHE A 22 7.46 -14.39 -4.05
N SER A 23 7.17 -14.14 -5.33
CA SER A 23 5.80 -14.16 -5.88
C SER A 23 5.12 -15.53 -5.83
N GLN A 24 5.90 -16.62 -5.81
CA GLN A 24 5.38 -17.99 -5.78
C GLN A 24 5.31 -18.59 -4.37
N LYS A 25 5.66 -17.83 -3.32
CA LYS A 25 5.63 -18.34 -1.94
C LYS A 25 4.23 -18.20 -1.34
N ALA A 26 3.57 -19.33 -1.10
CA ALA A 26 2.37 -19.37 -0.28
C ALA A 26 2.71 -19.03 1.19
N ASN A 27 1.83 -18.28 1.86
CA ASN A 27 1.96 -17.86 3.27
C ASN A 27 3.20 -17.00 3.58
N ALA A 28 3.62 -16.15 2.64
CA ALA A 28 4.68 -15.17 2.90
C ALA A 28 4.14 -13.98 3.70
N PHE A 29 4.88 -13.57 4.74
CA PHE A 29 4.60 -12.35 5.50
C PHE A 29 5.55 -11.25 5.03
N PHE A 30 4.98 -10.13 4.60
CA PHE A 30 5.75 -8.97 4.14
C PHE A 30 5.71 -7.88 5.19
N LYS A 31 6.87 -7.27 5.44
CA LYS A 31 6.98 -6.02 6.20
C LYS A 31 7.41 -4.92 5.23
N VAL A 32 6.54 -3.97 4.97
CA VAL A 32 6.81 -2.83 4.09
C VAL A 32 7.27 -1.65 4.94
N ILE A 33 8.36 -1.00 4.55
CA ILE A 33 8.88 0.21 5.18
C ILE A 33 8.94 1.27 4.08
N VAL A 34 8.19 2.37 4.26
CA VAL A 34 8.21 3.53 3.36
C VAL A 34 9.06 4.60 4.02
N THR A 35 9.98 5.18 3.28
CA THR A 35 10.85 6.27 3.75
C THR A 35 10.70 7.45 2.80
N PHE A 36 10.37 8.61 3.34
CA PHE A 36 10.28 9.85 2.58
C PHE A 36 11.60 10.61 2.74
N GLU A 37 12.16 11.10 1.63
CA GLU A 37 13.44 11.85 1.63
C GLU A 37 13.30 13.26 2.24
N ASP A 38 12.07 13.73 2.46
CA ASP A 38 11.79 15.04 3.05
C ASP A 38 11.98 14.99 4.57
N ALA A 39 13.21 15.23 5.02
CA ALA A 39 13.60 15.31 6.43
C ALA A 39 12.94 16.46 7.23
N GLY A 40 12.01 17.21 6.62
CA GLY A 40 11.27 18.32 7.22
C GLY A 40 9.79 18.02 7.52
N MET A 41 9.26 16.87 7.08
CA MET A 41 7.92 16.43 7.42
C MET A 41 8.03 15.37 8.52
N GLU A 42 8.11 15.81 9.78
CA GLU A 42 7.70 14.94 10.89
C GLU A 42 6.21 14.68 10.68
N ILE A 43 5.86 13.56 10.03
CA ILE A 43 4.50 13.03 10.08
C ILE A 43 4.27 12.76 11.55
N SER A 44 3.52 13.63 12.21
CA SER A 44 3.33 13.52 13.65
C SER A 44 2.63 12.19 13.93
N GLU A 45 2.94 11.53 15.05
CA GLU A 45 2.19 10.33 15.47
C GLU A 45 0.67 10.62 15.50
N GLN A 46 0.30 11.88 15.75
CA GLN A 46 -1.08 12.36 15.67
C GLN A 46 -1.69 12.28 14.27
N ASP A 47 -0.93 12.53 13.19
CA ASP A 47 -1.45 12.43 11.82
C ASP A 47 -1.71 10.98 11.39
N ILE A 48 -0.85 10.05 11.85
CA ILE A 48 -1.02 8.60 11.63
C ILE A 48 -2.22 8.09 12.43
N GLU A 49 -2.35 8.50 13.69
CA GLU A 49 -3.50 8.14 14.53
C GLU A 49 -4.80 8.77 14.02
N LEU A 50 -4.77 10.01 13.51
CA LEU A 50 -5.94 10.68 12.90
C LEU A 50 -6.40 10.01 11.61
N ALA A 51 -5.49 9.47 10.80
CA ALA A 51 -5.84 8.68 9.63
C ALA A 51 -6.60 7.40 10.02
N ALA A 52 -6.19 6.75 11.12
CA ALA A 52 -6.88 5.56 11.64
C ALA A 52 -8.21 5.88 12.38
N ILE A 53 -8.34 7.07 12.98
CA ILE A 53 -9.55 7.50 13.69
C ILE A 53 -10.63 8.00 12.71
N ASN A 54 -10.23 8.63 11.61
CA ASN A 54 -11.14 9.07 10.53
C ASN A 54 -11.35 8.01 9.46
N ASP A 55 -10.75 6.82 9.60
CA ASP A 55 -11.10 5.64 8.83
C ASP A 55 -12.50 5.20 9.26
N ASN A 56 -13.52 5.84 8.67
CA ASN A 56 -14.90 5.47 8.89
C ASN A 56 -15.03 4.00 8.48
N SER A 57 -15.34 3.11 9.42
CA SER A 57 -15.61 1.70 9.12
C SER A 57 -16.82 1.48 8.20
N THR A 58 -17.47 2.57 7.78
CA THR A 58 -18.54 2.66 6.80
C THR A 58 -18.13 3.33 5.48
N ASP A 59 -16.92 3.87 5.36
CA ASP A 59 -16.36 4.45 4.12
C ASP A 59 -15.82 3.33 3.23
N PHE A 60 -16.72 2.40 2.90
CA PHE A 60 -16.49 1.50 1.79
C PHE A 60 -16.79 2.24 0.50
N LEU A 61 -16.02 1.96 -0.54
CA LEU A 61 -16.34 2.40 -1.90
C LEU A 61 -17.81 2.08 -2.18
N SER A 62 -18.57 3.10 -2.58
CA SER A 62 -19.93 2.93 -3.06
C SER A 62 -19.92 2.00 -4.28
N GLN A 63 -21.06 1.39 -4.60
CA GLN A 63 -21.15 0.53 -5.79
C GLN A 63 -20.77 1.30 -7.07
N GLU A 64 -21.09 2.58 -7.14
CA GLU A 64 -20.72 3.46 -8.26
C GLU A 64 -19.20 3.63 -8.37
N GLU A 65 -18.50 3.82 -7.25
CA GLU A 65 -17.04 3.90 -7.23
C GLU A 65 -16.40 2.54 -7.57
N LEU A 66 -16.94 1.43 -7.05
CA LEU A 66 -16.47 0.08 -7.41
C LEU A 66 -16.62 -0.19 -8.90
N ASP A 67 -17.77 0.13 -9.48
CA ASP A 67 -18.04 -0.07 -10.91
C ASP A 67 -17.14 0.82 -11.77
N TYR A 68 -16.85 2.05 -11.30
CA TYR A 68 -15.87 2.93 -11.94
C TYR A 68 -14.48 2.29 -11.96
N TYR A 69 -13.95 1.86 -10.80
CA TYR A 69 -12.61 1.29 -10.72
C TYR A 69 -12.47 -0.08 -11.41
N LEU A 70 -13.51 -0.91 -11.37
CA LEU A 70 -13.51 -2.24 -12.01
C LEU A 70 -13.81 -2.18 -13.52
N GLY A 71 -14.42 -1.09 -13.98
CA GLY A 71 -14.76 -0.85 -15.39
C GLY A 71 -13.73 -0.04 -16.16
N LEU A 72 -12.64 0.40 -15.52
CA LEU A 72 -11.48 0.95 -16.22
C LEU A 72 -10.73 -0.21 -16.88
N ASP A 73 -11.13 -0.55 -18.11
CA ASP A 73 -10.27 -1.30 -19.03
C ASP A 73 -8.95 -0.51 -19.16
N GLU A 74 -7.85 -1.11 -18.70
CA GLU A 74 -6.51 -0.52 -18.79
C GLU A 74 -6.19 -0.18 -20.27
N PRO A 75 -5.75 1.05 -20.58
CA PRO A 75 -5.26 1.39 -21.92
C PRO A 75 -3.92 0.71 -22.27
#